data_AF-A0A8T6URM0-F1
#
_entry.id   AF-A0A8T6URM0-F1
#
_cell.length_a   1.000
_cell.length_b   1.000
_cell.length_c   1.000
_cell.angle_alpha   90.00
_cell.angle_beta   90.00
_cell.angle_gamma   90.00
#
_symmetry.space_group_name_H-M   'P 1'
#
loop_
_entity.id
_entity.type
_entity.pdbx_description
1 polymer ?
#
loop_
_entity_poly.entity_id
_entity_poly.type
_entity_poly.pdbx_seq_one_letter_code
_entity_poly.pdbx_strand_id
1 'polypeptide(L)' 'MEQRLFGTSGIRGVVNVDLSPKLALQIGLALATYTNGGEVAVGNDTRISS' A
#
# COMPACT_ATOMS: atom_id res chain seq x y z
N MET A 1 0.89 -17.27 12.10
CA MET A 1 0.59 -16.00 12.78
C MET A 1 0.09 -15.04 11.74
N GLU A 2 -1.08 -14.44 11.93
CA GLU A 2 -1.56 -13.37 11.04
C GLU A 2 -0.49 -12.27 10.97
N GLN A 3 0.00 -11.98 9.76
CA GLN A 3 0.89 -10.85 9.57
C GLN A 3 0.07 -9.57 9.71
N ARG A 4 0.30 -8.83 10.79
CA ARG A 4 -0.34 -7.53 11.03
C ARG A 4 0.32 -6.48 10.14
N LEU A 5 -0.17 -6.37 8.91
CA LEU A 5 0.35 -5.42 7.91
C LEU A 5 0.08 -3.95 8.28
N PHE A 6 -1.04 -3.67 8.96
CA PHE A 6 -1.45 -2.32 9.35
C PHE A 6 -0.97 -1.97 10.76
N GLY A 7 -0.08 -0.97 10.85
CA GLY A 7 0.35 -0.34 12.10
C GLY A 7 -0.39 0.96 12.38
N THR A 8 0.13 1.79 13.29
CA THR A 8 -0.45 3.09 13.66
C THR A 8 -0.44 4.10 12.50
N SER A 9 0.45 3.96 11.52
CA SER A 9 0.59 4.87 10.39
C SER A 9 0.84 4.12 9.09
N GLY A 10 -0.21 3.47 8.59
CA GLY A 10 -0.19 2.75 7.32
C GLY A 10 0.45 1.37 7.41
N ILE A 11 0.96 0.92 6.28
CA ILE A 11 1.49 -0.43 6.09
C ILE A 11 3.01 -0.36 6.09
N ARG A 12 3.67 -1.23 6.85
CA ARG A 12 5.14 -1.28 6.95
C ARG A 12 5.61 -2.72 6.88
N GLY A 13 6.76 -2.92 6.25
CA GLY A 13 7.39 -4.23 6.15
C GLY A 13 8.59 -4.22 5.20
N VAL A 14 9.24 -5.37 5.07
CA VAL A 14 10.37 -5.58 4.18
C VAL A 14 9.87 -5.78 2.75
N VAL A 15 10.48 -5.07 1.80
CA VAL A 15 10.16 -5.18 0.37
C VAL A 15 10.43 -6.60 -0.13
N ASN A 16 9.53 -7.12 -0.95
CA ASN A 16 9.51 -8.49 -1.48
C ASN A 16 9.35 -9.61 -0.44
N VAL A 17 9.10 -9.28 0.83
CA VAL A 17 8.79 -10.26 1.88
C VAL A 17 7.40 -9.96 2.44
N ASP A 18 7.23 -8.78 3.01
CA ASP A 18 5.97 -8.30 3.58
C ASP A 18 5.23 -7.38 2.60
N LEU A 19 5.98 -6.52 1.90
CA LEU A 19 5.47 -5.58 0.90
C LEU A 19 5.74 -6.10 -0.50
N SER A 20 4.69 -6.31 -1.29
CA SER A 20 4.80 -6.73 -2.70
C SER A 20 4.06 -5.78 -3.63
N PRO A 21 4.43 -5.68 -4.92
CA PRO A 21 3.67 -4.92 -5.91
C PRO A 21 2.21 -5.37 -6.01
N LYS A 22 1.94 -6.67 -5.83
CA LYS A 22 0.58 -7.21 -5.79
C LYS A 22 -0.23 -6.65 -4.61
N LEU A 23 0.39 -6.57 -3.43
CA LEU A 23 -0.24 -5.97 -2.26
C LEU A 23 -0.55 -4.48 -2.51
N ALA A 24 0.40 -3.72 -3.07
CA ALA A 24 0.20 -2.31 -3.42
C ALA A 24 -0.99 -2.11 -4.38
N LEU A 25 -1.09 -2.94 -5.43
CA LEU A 25 -2.23 -2.92 -6.36
C LEU A 25 -3.56 -3.21 -5.64
N GLN A 26 -3.59 -4.23 -4.78
CA GLN A 26 -4.79 -4.60 -4.02
C GLN A 26 -5.23 -3.47 -3.07
N ILE A 27 -4.28 -2.75 -2.46
CA ILE A 27 -4.59 -1.57 -1.64
C ILE A 27 -5.18 -0.45 -2.48
N GLY A 28 -4.64 -0.18 -3.67
CA GLY A 28 -5.20 0.83 -4.58
C GLY A 28 -6.63 0.50 -5.02
N LEU A 29 -6.88 -0.76 -5.37
CA LEU A 29 -8.23 -1.24 -5.70
C LEU A 29 -9.18 -1.13 -4.51
N ALA A 30 -8.74 -1.49 -3.31
CA ALA A 30 -9.53 -1.34 -2.10
C ALA A 30 -9.82 0.14 -1.82
N LEU A 31 -8.82 1.03 -1.92
CA LEU A 31 -9.00 2.47 -1.74
C LEU A 31 -10.06 3.03 -2.71
N ALA A 32 -10.04 2.61 -3.97
CA ALA A 32 -10.99 3.07 -4.98
C ALA A 32 -12.46 2.76 -4.63
N THR A 33 -12.75 1.75 -3.79
CA THR A 33 -14.11 1.49 -3.33
C THR A 33 -14.59 2.49 -2.27
N TYR A 34 -13.67 3.26 -1.68
CA TYR A 34 -13.97 4.29 -0.68
C TYR A 34 -13.98 5.71 -1.25
N THR A 35 -13.39 5.95 -2.43
CA THR A 35 -13.29 7.30 -2.99
C THR A 35 -14.51 7.73 -3.82
N ASN A 36 -15.48 6.83 -4.06
CA ASN A 36 -16.62 7.06 -4.97
C ASN A 36 -16.19 7.52 -6.39
N GLY A 37 -14.98 7.14 -6.81
CA GLY A 37 -14.36 7.59 -8.06
C GLY A 37 -13.40 8.79 -7.88
N GLY A 38 -13.07 9.47 -8.98
CA GLY A 38 -12.18 10.64 -8.97
C GLY A 38 -10.69 10.32 -9.10
N GLU A 39 -9.87 11.38 -9.00
CA GLU A 39 -8.41 11.30 -9.08
C GLU A 39 -7.80 11.18 -7.68
N VAL A 40 -6.77 10.34 -7.54
CA VAL A 40 -6.04 10.12 -6.29
C VAL A 40 -4.59 10.54 -6.47
N ALA A 41 -4.14 11.49 -5.66
CA ALA A 41 -2.74 11.89 -5.64
C ALA A 41 -1.86 10.77 -5.04
N VAL A 42 -0.74 10.48 -5.70
CA VAL A 42 0.25 9.47 -5.25
C VAL A 42 1.62 10.14 -5.16
N GLY A 43 2.34 9.85 -4.09
CA GLY A 43 3.72 10.31 -3.88
C GLY A 43 4.62 9.16 -3.41
N ASN A 44 5.92 9.25 -3.73
CA ASN A 44 6.95 8.32 -3.30
C ASN A 44 8.15 9.06 -2.68
N ASP A 45 8.97 8.33 -1.94
CA ASP A 45 10.25 8.81 -1.42
C ASP A 45 11.42 8.42 -2.35
N THR A 46 12.66 8.62 -1.91
CA THR A 46 13.86 8.35 -2.71
C THR A 46 14.29 6.87 -2.72
N ARG A 47 13.49 5.92 -2.20
CA ARG A 47 13.88 4.50 -2.23
C ARG A 47 13.68 3.93 -3.63
N ILE A 48 14.62 3.09 -4.05
CA ILE A 48 14.58 2.40 -5.36
C ILE A 48 13.34 1.50 -5.49
N SER A 49 12.81 1.02 -4.37
CA SER A 49 11.66 0.12 -4.31
C SER A 49 10.29 0.81 -4.28
N SER A 50 10.26 2.14 -4.24
CA SER A 50 9.02 2.93 -4.13
C SER A 50 8.30 3.08 -5.46
#